data_AF-A0A9P5Y5Y7-F1
#
_entry.id   AF-A0A9P5Y5Y7-F1
#
_cell.length_a   1.000
_cell.length_b   1.000
_cell.length_c   1.000
_cell.angle_alpha   90.00
_cell.angle_beta   90.00
_cell.angle_gamma   90.00
#
_symmetry.space_group_name_H-M   'P 1'
#
loop_
_entity.id
_entity.type
_entity.pdbx_description
1 polymer ?
#
loop_
_entity_poly.entity_id
_entity_poly.type
_entity_poly.pdbx_seq_one_letter_code
_entity_poly.pdbx_strand_id
1 'polypeptide(L)'
;MVNYFPHLSITHFKETEHHIRYDEALSVLASLPIYFHTLHLGFLEFNIPPNWTPVRRGVTARPWLTDLTLDNINGELIAWFLMYCGILHALTLKNCALDLIGASYIPNSYTLTLQDMHNPTEIHTFVSRWTGVILNVINCSGFNDDVLDVLGTIYRTSEWGLPIFNAPELEELNIRGCDGFTTEALQELSRRRLERSVKRVELGFCVRFHAKVS
;
A
#
# COMPACT_ATOMS: atom_id res chain seq x y z
N MET A 1 7.23 -10.34 33.93
CA MET A 1 6.60 -10.91 32.72
C MET A 1 6.35 -9.76 31.76
N VAL A 2 7.07 -9.70 30.64
CA VAL A 2 6.79 -8.72 29.58
C VAL A 2 5.68 -9.33 28.74
N ASN A 3 4.49 -8.74 28.76
CA ASN A 3 3.40 -9.17 27.90
C ASN A 3 3.76 -8.80 26.45
N TYR A 4 4.10 -9.80 25.66
CA TYR A 4 4.27 -9.64 24.22
C TYR A 4 2.88 -9.68 23.58
N PHE A 5 2.43 -8.55 23.05
CA PHE A 5 1.26 -8.47 22.19
C PHE A 5 1.78 -8.35 20.75
N PRO A 6 1.99 -9.46 20.02
CA PRO A 6 2.51 -9.40 18.64
C PRO A 6 1.52 -8.79 17.65
N HIS A 7 0.24 -8.72 18.05
CA HIS A 7 -0.87 -8.19 17.27
C HIS A 7 -1.66 -7.19 18.12
N LEU A 8 -2.03 -6.07 17.51
CA LEU A 8 -2.88 -5.01 18.07
C LEU A 8 -3.88 -4.65 17.00
N SER A 9 -5.15 -4.70 17.39
CA SER A 9 -6.24 -4.21 16.57
C SER A 9 -6.98 -3.12 17.33
N ILE A 10 -7.07 -1.94 16.73
CA ILE A 10 -7.87 -0.83 17.21
C ILE A 10 -8.95 -0.61 16.17
N THR A 11 -10.21 -0.78 16.54
CA THR A 11 -11.33 -0.54 15.63
C THR A 11 -12.42 0.30 16.28
N HIS A 12 -13.18 1.04 15.47
CA HIS A 12 -14.34 1.82 15.91
C HIS A 12 -14.00 2.88 16.96
N PHE A 13 -12.86 3.54 16.76
CA PHE A 13 -12.41 4.58 17.67
C PHE A 13 -12.89 5.95 17.15
N LYS A 14 -13.60 6.68 18.01
CA LYS A 14 -14.03 8.05 17.76
C LYS A 14 -13.53 8.96 18.86
N GLU A 15 -12.78 10.00 18.48
CA GLU A 15 -12.20 10.96 19.43
C GLU A 15 -13.27 11.59 20.35
N THR A 16 -14.44 11.91 19.81
CA THR A 16 -15.56 12.52 20.56
C THR A 16 -16.14 11.61 21.65
N GLU A 17 -16.07 10.29 21.47
CA GLU A 17 -16.62 9.30 22.39
C GLU A 17 -15.58 8.82 23.42
N HIS A 18 -14.31 8.74 23.00
CA HIS A 18 -13.25 8.13 23.80
C HIS A 18 -12.34 9.14 24.49
N HIS A 19 -12.50 10.44 24.19
CA HIS A 19 -11.73 11.55 24.77
C HIS A 19 -10.20 11.41 24.65
N ILE A 20 -9.71 10.52 23.79
CA ILE A 20 -8.29 10.38 23.48
C ILE A 20 -8.02 11.27 22.27
N ARG A 21 -7.13 12.23 22.46
CA ARG A 21 -6.75 13.14 21.39
C ARG A 21 -5.93 12.42 20.33
N TYR A 22 -5.95 12.96 19.12
CA TYR A 22 -5.12 12.49 18.03
C TYR A 22 -3.64 12.31 18.41
N ASP A 23 -3.02 13.31 19.04
CA ASP A 23 -1.61 13.26 19.40
C ASP A 23 -1.31 12.24 20.51
N GLU A 24 -2.26 11.98 21.40
CA GLU A 24 -2.17 10.93 22.42
C GLU A 24 -2.20 9.55 21.77
N ALA A 25 -3.14 9.30 20.85
CA ALA A 25 -3.19 8.06 20.09
C ALA A 25 -1.88 7.81 19.31
N LEU A 26 -1.34 8.87 18.68
CA LEU A 26 -0.03 8.79 18.01
C LEU A 26 1.11 8.49 18.99
N SER A 27 1.09 9.08 20.18
CA SER A 27 2.11 8.82 21.21
C SER A 27 2.09 7.37 21.68
N VAL A 28 0.89 6.78 21.81
CA VAL A 28 0.72 5.37 22.16
C VAL A 28 1.29 4.49 21.05
N LEU A 29 0.96 4.78 19.79
CA LEU A 29 1.46 4.04 18.63
C LEU A 29 2.99 4.15 18.48
N ALA A 30 3.55 5.33 18.74
CA ALA A 30 5.00 5.55 18.76
C ALA A 30 5.70 4.85 19.94
N SER A 31 4.98 4.60 21.03
CA SER A 31 5.47 3.88 22.21
C SER A 31 5.34 2.36 22.10
N LEU A 32 4.77 1.84 21.00
CA LEU A 32 4.62 0.40 20.82
C LEU A 32 5.99 -0.30 20.86
N PRO A 33 6.10 -1.46 21.53
CA PRO A 33 7.35 -2.20 21.61
C PRO A 33 7.91 -2.53 20.22
N ILE A 34 9.24 -2.62 20.11
CA ILE A 34 9.92 -2.97 18.85
C ILE A 34 9.51 -4.37 18.34
N TYR A 35 9.01 -5.25 19.20
CA TYR A 35 8.59 -6.62 18.83
C TYR A 35 7.14 -6.73 18.34
N PHE A 36 6.58 -5.61 17.89
CA PHE A 36 5.19 -5.51 17.47
C PHE A 36 5.08 -5.73 15.95
N HIS A 37 4.50 -6.85 15.51
CA HIS A 37 4.58 -7.30 14.11
C HIS A 37 3.39 -6.89 13.26
N THR A 38 2.17 -6.95 13.79
CA THR A 38 0.94 -6.74 13.00
C THR A 38 0.06 -5.68 13.61
N LEU A 39 -0.14 -4.58 12.88
CA LEU A 39 -1.07 -3.52 13.27
C LEU A 39 -2.34 -3.55 12.41
N HIS A 40 -3.50 -3.56 13.05
CA HIS A 40 -4.77 -3.36 12.38
C HIS A 40 -5.49 -2.14 12.96
N LEU A 41 -5.80 -1.18 12.11
CA LEU A 41 -6.53 0.03 12.45
C LEU A 41 -7.78 0.12 11.59
N GLY A 42 -8.94 0.21 12.22
CA GLY A 42 -10.23 0.25 11.54
C GLY A 42 -11.13 1.37 12.06
N PHE A 43 -11.88 2.05 11.19
CA PHE A 43 -12.92 3.02 11.60
C PHE A 43 -12.39 4.03 12.64
N LEU A 44 -11.31 4.72 12.31
CA LEU A 44 -10.71 5.73 13.18
C LEU A 44 -11.17 7.13 12.73
N GLU A 45 -11.89 7.83 13.59
CA GLU A 45 -12.32 9.21 13.36
C GLU A 45 -11.56 10.15 14.30
N PHE A 46 -10.62 10.91 13.74
CA PHE A 46 -9.86 11.94 14.43
C PHE A 46 -10.08 13.30 13.79
N ASN A 47 -10.17 14.35 14.61
CA ASN A 47 -10.17 15.73 14.12
C ASN A 47 -8.72 16.21 13.93
N ILE A 48 -8.21 16.05 12.71
CA ILE A 48 -6.86 16.52 12.38
C ILE A 48 -6.91 18.05 12.19
N PRO A 49 -6.06 18.82 12.89
CA PRO A 49 -6.04 20.27 12.74
C PRO A 49 -5.64 20.67 11.30
N PRO A 50 -6.26 21.71 10.70
CA PRO A 50 -6.07 22.08 9.28
C PRO A 50 -4.66 22.56 8.91
N ASN A 51 -3.77 22.78 9.89
CA ASN A 51 -2.37 23.15 9.70
C ASN A 51 -1.42 22.11 10.32
N TRP A 52 -1.92 20.92 10.60
CA TRP A 52 -1.12 19.88 11.19
C TRP A 52 -0.11 19.40 10.17
N THR A 53 1.16 19.65 10.45
CA THR A 53 2.25 19.03 9.72
C THR A 53 2.69 17.81 10.52
N PRO A 54 2.95 16.65 9.89
CA PRO A 54 3.56 15.52 10.56
C PRO A 54 4.88 15.98 11.18
N VAL A 55 4.85 16.27 12.47
CA VAL A 55 6.02 16.79 13.16
C VAL A 55 6.99 15.61 13.28
N ARG A 56 8.07 15.61 12.48
CA ARG A 56 9.20 14.66 12.60
C ARG A 56 9.94 14.75 13.95
N ARG A 57 9.38 15.40 14.97
CA ARG A 57 10.08 15.61 16.25
C ARG A 57 10.05 14.32 17.05
N GLY A 58 11.23 13.76 17.26
CA GLY A 58 11.51 12.88 18.39
C GLY A 58 11.08 11.43 18.27
N VAL A 59 10.31 11.03 17.24
CA VAL A 59 10.03 9.61 16.98
C VAL A 59 11.26 8.99 16.30
N THR A 60 12.30 8.70 17.09
CA THR A 60 13.53 8.05 16.62
C THR A 60 13.35 6.55 16.43
N ALA A 61 12.35 5.95 17.08
CA ALA A 61 11.99 4.55 16.94
C ALA A 61 10.87 4.39 15.91
N ARG A 62 11.20 3.86 14.73
CA ARG A 62 10.19 3.33 13.83
C ARG A 62 9.73 1.99 14.40
N PRO A 63 8.42 1.76 14.59
CA PRO A 63 7.96 0.44 15.00
C PRO A 63 8.36 -0.55 13.90
N TRP A 64 8.90 -1.72 14.28
CA TRP A 64 9.21 -2.80 13.36
C TRP A 64 7.92 -3.54 12.97
N LEU A 65 7.04 -2.83 12.27
CA LEU A 65 5.84 -3.40 11.68
C LEU A 65 6.23 -4.30 10.52
N THR A 66 5.70 -5.52 10.55
CA THR A 66 5.78 -6.47 9.45
C THR A 66 4.51 -6.36 8.61
N ASP A 67 3.34 -6.28 9.25
CA ASP A 67 2.05 -6.23 8.59
C ASP A 67 1.24 -5.03 9.08
N LEU A 68 0.64 -4.31 8.13
CA LEU A 68 -0.24 -3.17 8.41
C LEU A 68 -1.56 -3.34 7.67
N THR A 69 -2.67 -3.25 8.41
CA THR A 69 -4.03 -3.19 7.85
C THR A 69 -4.69 -1.88 8.27
N LEU A 70 -5.16 -1.12 7.30
CA LEU A 70 -5.93 0.11 7.48
C LEU A 70 -7.31 -0.08 6.83
N ASP A 71 -8.38 0.01 7.62
CA ASP A 71 -9.77 -0.19 7.19
C ASP A 71 -10.61 1.06 7.48
N ASN A 72 -11.18 1.70 6.46
CA ASN A 72 -12.01 2.89 6.61
C ASN A 72 -11.31 4.01 7.40
N ILE A 73 -10.11 4.36 6.94
CA ILE A 73 -9.24 5.40 7.53
C ILE A 73 -9.16 6.58 6.56
N ASN A 74 -9.15 7.81 7.11
CA ASN A 74 -8.94 9.04 6.33
C ASN A 74 -7.51 9.11 5.74
N GLY A 75 -7.37 9.63 4.51
CA GLY A 75 -6.12 9.77 3.78
C GLY A 75 -4.98 10.47 4.52
N GLU A 76 -5.24 11.50 5.34
CA GLU A 76 -4.20 12.19 6.13
C GLU A 76 -3.56 11.24 7.16
N LEU A 77 -4.39 10.45 7.83
CA LEU A 77 -3.94 9.50 8.83
C LEU A 77 -3.20 8.33 8.18
N ILE A 78 -3.67 7.86 7.02
CA ILE A 78 -2.94 6.87 6.22
C ILE A 78 -1.55 7.39 5.88
N ALA A 79 -1.45 8.60 5.30
CA ALA A 79 -0.17 9.19 4.92
C ALA A 79 0.81 9.27 6.10
N TRP A 80 0.31 9.58 7.30
CA TRP A 80 1.11 9.52 8.52
C TRP A 80 1.63 8.11 8.78
N PHE A 81 0.75 7.11 8.91
CA PHE A 81 1.18 5.74 9.21
C PHE A 81 2.22 5.24 8.22
N LEU A 82 1.96 5.47 6.94
CA LEU A 82 2.83 5.05 5.85
C LEU A 82 4.20 5.75 5.89
N MET A 83 4.28 7.02 6.32
CA MET A 83 5.55 7.75 6.45
C MET A 83 6.47 7.17 7.56
N TYR A 84 5.90 6.58 8.61
CA TYR A 84 6.67 6.00 9.71
C TYR A 84 6.93 4.50 9.54
N CYS A 85 6.26 3.85 8.59
CA CYS A 85 6.51 2.46 8.27
C CYS A 85 7.89 2.27 7.60
N GLY A 86 8.53 1.16 7.94
CA GLY A 86 9.69 0.66 7.22
C GLY A 86 9.27 -0.09 5.96
N ILE A 87 10.05 -1.11 5.61
CA ILE A 87 9.63 -2.11 4.62
C ILE A 87 8.64 -3.04 5.33
N LEU A 88 7.46 -3.20 4.74
CA LEU A 88 6.44 -4.11 5.23
C LEU A 88 6.55 -5.46 4.51
N HIS A 89 6.14 -6.53 5.17
CA HIS A 89 5.79 -7.76 4.49
C HIS A 89 4.43 -7.58 3.81
N ALA A 90 3.39 -7.22 4.56
CA ALA A 90 2.06 -6.98 4.00
C ALA A 90 1.51 -5.58 4.33
N LEU A 91 0.94 -4.92 3.32
CA LEU A 91 0.11 -3.73 3.48
C LEU A 91 -1.28 -4.00 2.94
N THR A 92 -2.31 -3.83 3.77
CA THR A 92 -3.72 -3.94 3.38
C THR A 92 -4.42 -2.61 3.61
N LEU A 93 -5.03 -2.08 2.55
CA LEU A 93 -5.85 -0.88 2.58
C LEU A 93 -7.27 -1.26 2.15
N LYS A 94 -8.25 -1.04 3.03
CA LYS A 94 -9.64 -1.41 2.79
C LYS A 94 -10.55 -0.20 2.97
N ASN A 95 -11.38 0.08 1.97
CA ASN A 95 -12.34 1.20 1.99
C ASN A 95 -11.69 2.52 2.44
N CYS A 96 -10.48 2.80 1.96
CA CYS A 96 -9.69 3.97 2.32
C CYS A 96 -9.72 5.00 1.19
N ALA A 97 -9.81 6.28 1.53
CA ALA A 97 -9.55 7.38 0.59
C ALA A 97 -8.05 7.70 0.57
N LEU A 98 -7.43 7.67 -0.62
CA LEU A 98 -5.99 7.89 -0.81
C LEU A 98 -5.67 9.26 -1.42
N ASP A 99 -6.67 10.13 -1.56
CA ASP A 99 -6.60 11.47 -2.14
C ASP A 99 -5.47 12.35 -1.58
N LEU A 100 -5.17 12.22 -0.29
CA LEU A 100 -4.16 12.99 0.43
C LEU A 100 -2.82 12.27 0.59
N ILE A 101 -2.69 11.05 0.06
CA ILE A 101 -1.41 10.34 0.08
C ILE A 101 -0.53 10.95 -0.99
N GLY A 102 0.21 11.97 -0.57
CA GLY A 102 1.32 12.51 -1.33
C GLY A 102 2.20 11.36 -1.79
N ALA A 103 2.54 11.38 -3.07
CA ALA A 103 3.02 10.17 -3.70
C ALA A 103 4.45 9.77 -3.24
N SER A 104 5.08 10.55 -2.36
CA SER A 104 6.36 10.28 -1.69
C SER A 104 6.27 9.33 -0.49
N TYR A 105 5.06 8.89 -0.10
CA TYR A 105 4.83 8.22 1.19
C TYR A 105 4.37 6.76 1.08
N ILE A 106 4.52 6.10 -0.07
CA ILE A 106 4.08 4.71 -0.23
C ILE A 106 5.21 3.78 0.22
N PRO A 107 5.05 3.00 1.31
CA PRO A 107 6.10 2.11 1.79
C PRO A 107 6.25 0.95 0.83
N ASN A 108 7.48 0.46 0.71
CA ASN A 108 7.69 -0.82 0.04
C ASN A 108 7.06 -1.92 0.90
N SER A 109 6.17 -2.70 0.31
CA SER A 109 5.66 -3.93 0.88
C SER A 109 5.93 -5.09 -0.06
N TYR A 110 6.13 -6.30 0.47
CA TYR A 110 6.20 -7.50 -0.36
C TYR A 110 4.82 -7.80 -0.98
N THR A 111 3.76 -7.70 -0.17
CA THR A 111 2.36 -7.84 -0.59
C THR A 111 1.60 -6.54 -0.38
N LEU A 112 0.82 -6.13 -1.38
CA LEU A 112 -0.14 -5.04 -1.30
C LEU A 112 -1.54 -5.59 -1.56
N THR A 113 -2.48 -5.31 -0.66
CA THR A 113 -3.90 -5.60 -0.83
C THR A 113 -4.69 -4.31 -0.84
N LEU A 114 -5.36 -4.03 -1.96
CA LEU A 114 -6.33 -2.96 -2.10
C LEU A 114 -7.72 -3.57 -2.11
N GLN A 115 -8.59 -3.14 -1.22
CA GLN A 115 -9.92 -3.70 -1.08
C GLN A 115 -11.00 -2.60 -1.01
N ASP A 116 -12.11 -2.82 -1.71
CA ASP A 116 -13.29 -1.94 -1.68
C ASP A 116 -12.93 -0.47 -2.03
N MET A 117 -12.07 -0.26 -3.03
CA MET A 117 -11.64 1.07 -3.49
C MET A 117 -12.29 1.48 -4.80
N HIS A 118 -12.81 2.70 -4.86
CA HIS A 118 -13.65 3.14 -5.99
C HIS A 118 -13.01 4.22 -6.86
N ASN A 119 -12.03 4.97 -6.37
CA ASN A 119 -11.41 6.05 -7.13
C ASN A 119 -10.24 5.53 -7.99
N PRO A 120 -10.34 5.53 -9.33
CA PRO A 120 -9.28 5.02 -10.21
C PRO A 120 -7.99 5.84 -10.11
N THR A 121 -8.08 7.16 -9.92
CA THR A 121 -6.91 8.04 -9.84
C THR A 121 -6.06 7.75 -8.61
N GLU A 122 -6.72 7.45 -7.49
CA GLU A 122 -6.09 7.08 -6.23
C GLU A 122 -5.37 5.74 -6.34
N ILE A 123 -6.07 4.71 -6.84
CA ILE A 123 -5.50 3.38 -7.07
C ILE A 123 -4.32 3.48 -8.04
N HIS A 124 -4.49 4.18 -9.17
CA HIS A 124 -3.44 4.42 -10.15
C HIS A 124 -2.20 5.04 -9.48
N THR A 125 -2.40 6.12 -8.71
CA THR A 125 -1.30 6.81 -8.01
C THR A 125 -0.56 5.87 -7.08
N PHE A 126 -1.30 5.07 -6.31
CA PHE A 126 -0.71 4.15 -5.34
C PHE A 126 0.07 3.01 -6.01
N VAL A 127 -0.55 2.36 -6.99
CA VAL A 127 0.03 1.25 -7.75
C VAL A 127 1.24 1.73 -8.58
N SER A 128 1.22 2.97 -9.09
CA SER A 128 2.32 3.56 -9.89
C SER A 128 3.61 3.83 -9.12
N ARG A 129 3.66 3.55 -7.82
CA ARG A 129 4.86 3.76 -7.00
C ARG A 129 5.20 2.58 -6.11
N TRP A 130 4.29 1.63 -6.01
CA TRP A 130 4.53 0.39 -5.32
C TRP A 130 5.46 -0.52 -6.15
N THR A 131 6.42 -1.15 -5.48
CA THR A 131 7.48 -1.95 -6.12
C THR A 131 7.53 -3.40 -5.63
N GLY A 132 6.49 -3.84 -4.92
CA GLY A 132 6.43 -5.19 -4.34
C GLY A 132 6.16 -6.31 -5.34
N VAL A 133 5.85 -7.48 -4.78
CA VAL A 133 5.84 -8.76 -5.49
C VAL A 133 4.43 -9.31 -5.70
N ILE A 134 3.52 -9.12 -4.75
CA ILE A 134 2.15 -9.65 -4.81
C ILE A 134 1.15 -8.50 -4.70
N LEU A 135 0.31 -8.33 -5.71
CA LEU A 135 -0.78 -7.35 -5.72
C LEU A 135 -2.13 -8.06 -5.67
N ASN A 136 -2.89 -7.81 -4.61
CA ASN A 136 -4.27 -8.24 -4.48
C ASN A 136 -5.20 -7.04 -4.65
N VAL A 137 -6.18 -7.17 -5.54
CA VAL A 137 -7.21 -6.15 -5.77
C VAL A 137 -8.57 -6.80 -5.63
N ILE A 138 -9.35 -6.38 -4.64
CA ILE A 138 -10.57 -7.05 -4.22
C ILE A 138 -11.72 -6.03 -4.20
N ASN A 139 -12.76 -6.26 -4.99
CA ASN A 139 -13.96 -5.41 -5.08
C ASN A 139 -13.65 -3.92 -5.36
N CYS A 140 -12.59 -3.64 -6.11
CA CYS A 140 -12.22 -2.27 -6.43
C CYS A 140 -12.81 -1.86 -7.79
N SER A 141 -13.94 -1.14 -7.79
CA SER A 141 -14.55 -0.64 -9.03
C SER A 141 -13.70 0.42 -9.73
N GLY A 142 -12.77 1.05 -9.01
CA GLY A 142 -11.79 1.97 -9.60
C GLY A 142 -10.63 1.26 -10.31
N PHE A 143 -10.52 -0.06 -10.21
CA PHE A 143 -9.46 -0.81 -10.88
C PHE A 143 -9.86 -1.08 -12.34
N ASN A 144 -9.27 -0.32 -13.25
CA ASN A 144 -9.60 -0.32 -14.68
C ASN A 144 -8.36 -0.52 -15.58
N ASP A 145 -8.57 -0.46 -16.90
CA ASP A 145 -7.50 -0.60 -17.89
C ASP A 145 -6.37 0.40 -17.72
N ASP A 146 -6.67 1.65 -17.33
CA ASP A 146 -5.64 2.66 -17.08
C ASP A 146 -4.77 2.30 -15.87
N VAL A 147 -5.38 1.79 -14.79
CA VAL A 147 -4.66 1.31 -13.61
C VAL A 147 -3.80 0.09 -13.96
N LEU A 148 -4.33 -0.83 -14.76
CA LEU A 148 -3.58 -1.99 -15.23
C LEU A 148 -2.41 -1.58 -16.13
N ASP A 149 -2.58 -0.57 -16.96
CA ASP A 149 -1.55 -0.12 -17.89
C ASP A 149 -0.29 0.37 -17.16
N VAL A 150 -0.47 0.96 -15.98
CA VAL A 150 0.64 1.37 -15.11
C VAL A 150 1.54 0.20 -14.70
N LEU A 151 0.98 -0.99 -14.55
CA LEU A 151 1.74 -2.16 -14.10
C LEU A 151 2.78 -2.54 -15.17
N GLY A 152 4.04 -2.26 -14.86
CA GLY A 152 5.11 -2.46 -15.81
C GLY A 152 5.20 -1.37 -16.87
N THR A 153 4.66 -0.16 -16.75
CA THR A 153 5.13 0.94 -17.61
C THR A 153 6.42 1.57 -17.07
N ILE A 154 7.04 2.44 -17.87
CA ILE A 154 8.19 3.24 -17.44
C ILE A 154 7.65 4.37 -16.56
N TYR A 155 8.05 4.38 -15.30
CA TYR A 155 7.69 5.43 -14.33
C TYR A 155 8.60 6.64 -14.44
N ARG A 156 9.90 6.38 -14.58
CA ARG A 156 10.93 7.41 -14.68
C ARG A 156 12.13 6.88 -15.42
N THR A 157 12.97 7.78 -15.88
CA THR A 157 14.30 7.45 -16.36
C THR A 157 15.29 7.74 -15.21
N SER A 158 16.24 6.84 -14.99
CA SER A 158 17.32 7.07 -14.04
C SER A 158 18.23 8.21 -14.52
N GLU A 159 19.10 8.70 -13.63
CA GLU A 159 20.14 9.67 -13.98
C GLU A 159 21.09 9.17 -15.10
N TRP A 160 21.13 7.85 -15.31
CA TRP A 160 21.93 7.18 -16.34
C TRP A 160 21.16 6.92 -17.64
N GLY A 161 19.95 7.48 -17.80
CA GLY A 161 19.14 7.24 -18.99
C GLY A 161 18.45 5.87 -19.02
N LEU A 162 18.51 5.09 -17.93
CA LEU A 162 17.91 3.75 -17.89
C LEU A 162 16.43 3.82 -17.48
N PRO A 163 15.52 3.13 -18.17
CA PRO A 163 14.11 3.11 -17.78
C PRO A 163 13.94 2.39 -16.44
N ILE A 164 13.23 3.03 -15.51
CA ILE A 164 12.78 2.46 -14.25
C ILE A 164 11.30 2.15 -14.41
N PHE A 165 10.97 0.87 -14.25
CA PHE A 165 9.62 0.36 -14.46
C PHE A 165 8.83 0.35 -13.15
N ASN A 166 7.51 0.51 -13.29
CA ASN A 166 6.56 0.28 -12.21
C ASN A 166 6.39 -1.19 -11.91
N ALA A 167 6.22 -1.50 -10.62
CA ALA A 167 6.07 -2.86 -10.10
C ALA A 167 7.03 -3.87 -10.78
N PRO A 168 8.36 -3.59 -10.79
CA PRO A 168 9.32 -4.38 -11.57
C PRO A 168 9.43 -5.82 -11.07
N GLU A 169 9.17 -6.04 -9.78
CA GLU A 169 9.24 -7.35 -9.12
C GLU A 169 7.88 -8.02 -8.93
N LEU A 170 6.80 -7.47 -9.51
CA LEU A 170 5.47 -8.09 -9.43
C LEU A 170 5.45 -9.46 -10.12
N GLU A 171 5.15 -10.50 -9.35
CA GLU A 171 5.06 -11.89 -9.81
C GLU A 171 3.62 -12.38 -9.83
N GLU A 172 2.80 -11.89 -8.89
CA GLU A 172 1.44 -12.36 -8.68
C GLU A 172 0.45 -11.18 -8.66
N LEU A 173 -0.56 -11.24 -9.53
CA LEU A 173 -1.66 -10.30 -9.61
C LEU A 173 -2.97 -11.06 -9.40
N ASN A 174 -3.61 -10.82 -8.27
CA ASN A 174 -4.91 -11.40 -7.92
C ASN A 174 -5.98 -10.33 -8.03
N ILE A 175 -6.95 -10.54 -8.90
CA ILE A 175 -8.08 -9.62 -9.09
C ILE A 175 -9.36 -10.39 -8.82
N ARG A 176 -10.18 -9.88 -7.89
CA ARG A 176 -11.45 -10.50 -7.51
C ARG A 176 -12.53 -9.45 -7.36
N GLY A 177 -13.67 -9.64 -8.03
CA GLY A 177 -14.81 -8.73 -7.90
C GLY A 177 -14.58 -7.32 -8.46
N CYS A 178 -13.60 -7.14 -9.35
CA CYS A 178 -13.40 -5.90 -10.11
C CYS A 178 -13.95 -6.10 -11.53
N ASP A 179 -14.65 -5.08 -12.05
CA ASP A 179 -15.37 -5.11 -13.32
C ASP A 179 -14.88 -4.04 -14.32
N GLY A 180 -13.98 -3.16 -13.90
CA GLY A 180 -13.52 -2.01 -14.68
C GLY A 180 -12.48 -2.29 -15.76
N PHE A 181 -12.07 -3.54 -15.99
CA PHE A 181 -10.99 -3.89 -16.91
C PHE A 181 -11.38 -4.87 -18.02
N THR A 182 -10.64 -4.82 -19.12
CA THR A 182 -10.82 -5.67 -20.31
C THR A 182 -9.85 -6.85 -20.33
N THR A 183 -10.22 -7.89 -21.08
CA THR A 183 -9.34 -9.06 -21.27
C THR A 183 -8.11 -8.66 -22.09
N GLU A 184 -8.27 -7.74 -23.03
CA GLU A 184 -7.23 -7.17 -23.87
C GLU A 184 -6.15 -6.46 -23.03
N ALA A 185 -6.54 -5.68 -22.03
CA ALA A 185 -5.59 -5.03 -21.12
C ALA A 185 -4.76 -6.04 -20.31
N LEU A 186 -5.38 -7.13 -19.83
CA LEU A 186 -4.66 -8.22 -19.14
C LEU A 186 -3.71 -8.98 -20.07
N GLN A 187 -4.12 -9.24 -21.30
CA GLN A 187 -3.27 -9.87 -22.31
C GLN A 187 -2.07 -8.99 -22.64
N GLU A 188 -2.29 -7.69 -22.79
CA GLU A 188 -1.22 -6.72 -23.06
C GLU A 188 -0.25 -6.57 -21.88
N LEU A 189 -0.75 -6.52 -20.65
CA LEU A 189 0.09 -6.60 -19.44
C LEU A 189 0.95 -7.87 -19.45
N SER A 190 0.33 -9.03 -19.70
CA SER A 190 1.01 -10.32 -19.73
C SER A 190 2.10 -10.37 -20.81
N ARG A 191 1.79 -9.89 -22.02
CA ARG A 191 2.73 -9.80 -23.15
C ARG A 191 3.93 -8.93 -22.79
N ARG A 192 3.70 -7.72 -22.26
CA ARG A 192 4.77 -6.78 -21.86
C ARG A 192 5.68 -7.36 -20.79
N ARG A 193 5.12 -8.10 -19.83
CA ARG A 193 5.92 -8.76 -18.78
C ARG A 193 6.69 -9.96 -19.32
N LEU A 194 6.11 -10.76 -20.21
CA LEU A 194 6.80 -11.89 -20.85
C LEU A 194 7.99 -11.43 -21.70
N GLU A 195 7.81 -10.39 -22.52
CA GLU A 195 8.89 -9.81 -23.33
C GLU A 195 10.07 -9.34 -22.46
N ARG A 196 9.77 -8.89 -21.25
CA ARG A 196 10.80 -8.51 -20.26
C ARG A 196 11.43 -9.69 -19.58
N SER A 197 10.67 -10.70 -19.20
CA SER A 197 11.25 -11.91 -18.60
C SER A 197 12.17 -12.60 -19.60
N VAL A 198 11.83 -12.64 -20.90
CA VAL A 198 12.73 -13.18 -21.93
C VAL A 198 14.03 -12.36 -22.00
N LYS A 199 13.95 -11.02 -22.05
CA LYS A 199 15.14 -10.15 -21.97
C LYS A 199 15.92 -10.31 -20.66
N ARG A 200 15.24 -10.57 -19.54
CA ARG A 200 15.86 -10.84 -18.23
C ARG A 200 16.50 -12.23 -18.18
N VAL A 201 15.96 -13.25 -18.85
CA VAL A 201 16.54 -14.61 -18.95
C VAL A 201 17.80 -14.59 -19.81
N GLU A 202 17.83 -13.81 -20.90
CA GLU A 202 19.07 -13.50 -21.64
C GLU A 202 20.13 -12.83 -20.74
N LEU A 203 19.70 -12.17 -19.66
CA LEU A 203 20.51 -11.56 -18.62
C LEU A 203 20.60 -12.39 -17.31
N GLY A 204 20.06 -13.62 -17.26
CA GLY A 204 20.19 -14.55 -16.13
C GLY A 204 19.10 -14.57 -15.04
N PHE A 205 17.91 -13.98 -15.23
CA PHE A 205 16.82 -13.96 -14.23
C PHE A 205 15.52 -14.61 -14.74
N CYS A 206 14.91 -15.50 -13.93
CA CYS A 206 13.70 -16.28 -14.28
C CYS A 206 12.45 -15.71 -13.58
N VAL A 207 11.30 -15.63 -14.26
CA VAL A 207 10.02 -15.11 -13.72
C VAL A 207 8.89 -16.11 -14.00
N ARG A 208 8.00 -16.36 -13.03
CA ARG A 208 6.76 -17.15 -13.21
C ARG A 208 5.55 -16.24 -13.05
N PHE A 209 4.56 -16.39 -13.93
CA PHE A 209 3.29 -15.66 -13.87
C PHE A 209 2.15 -16.61 -13.54
N HIS A 210 1.39 -16.30 -12.50
CA HIS A 210 0.11 -16.92 -12.20
C HIS A 210 -0.95 -15.82 -12.18
N ALA A 211 -1.79 -15.77 -13.22
CA ALA A 211 -3.01 -14.96 -13.21
C ALA A 211 -4.18 -15.90 -12.88
N LYS A 212 -4.83 -15.66 -11.73
CA LYS A 212 -6.03 -16.41 -11.33
C LYS A 212 -7.23 -15.47 -11.39
N VAL A 213 -8.06 -15.64 -12.40
CA VAL A 213 -9.38 -14.98 -12.50
C VAL A 213 -10.39 -15.91 -11.84
N SER A 214 -11.02 -15.47 -10.76
CA SER A 214 -12.03 -16.25 -10.01
C SER A 214 -13.39 -15.58 -10.01
#